data_AF-A0A957Q6M1-F1
#
_entry.id   AF-A0A957Q6M1-F1
#
_cell.length_a   1.000
_cell.length_b   1.000
_cell.length_c   1.000
_cell.angle_alpha   90.00
_cell.angle_beta   90.00
_cell.angle_gamma   90.00
#
_symmetry.space_group_name_H-M   'P 1'
#
loop_
_entity.id
_entity.type
_entity.pdbx_description
1 polymer ?
#
loop_
_entity_poly.entity_id
_entity_poly.type
_entity_poly.pdbx_seq_one_letter_code
_entity_poly.pdbx_strand_id
1 'polypeptide(L)'
;MLGGKKTGGMNVYVRDFARELGCYGIQVDVFTRSQDDCQPRVKHELGPGGRVIHVAAGPEEPIPVAEVANYLDEFAEGVLAFAEAEGITYDLIHSHYWLSGLVAEKLQREWPVPIVHMYHTLGHMKNLIAQSASERAPQDRLDGEAHVLEIADRVIAATAAEEQQLVDFYHADAAKLRVIPPGVDPERFHPIESKAAKRKVGIPCGDANILFVGRIEPLKGVDTLLRAMSILQERHPDAIKGTCLAIIGGDPWNEDRDSEMARLQQLRADLDIH
;
A
#
# COMPACT_ATOMS: atom_id res chain seq x y z
N MET A 1 3.69 3.25 13.29
CA MET A 1 4.13 1.85 13.46
C MET A 1 3.85 1.10 12.16
N LEU A 2 4.84 0.44 11.55
CA LEU A 2 4.65 -0.33 10.31
C LEU A 2 3.99 -1.68 10.65
N GLY A 3 2.93 -2.07 9.92
CA GLY A 3 2.31 -3.39 10.07
C GLY A 3 0.89 -3.42 10.64
N GLY A 4 0.33 -2.30 11.10
CA GLY A 4 -1.09 -2.24 11.50
C GLY A 4 -2.04 -2.32 10.29
N LYS A 5 -3.30 -2.72 10.51
CA LYS A 5 -4.36 -2.86 9.47
C LYS A 5 -4.50 -1.65 8.52
N LYS A 6 -4.13 -0.44 8.97
CA LYS A 6 -4.17 0.81 8.19
C LYS A 6 -2.80 1.45 7.88
N THR A 7 -1.69 0.84 8.34
CA THR A 7 -0.33 1.37 8.16
C THR A 7 0.50 0.46 7.24
N GLY A 8 0.24 0.56 5.94
CA GLY A 8 0.81 -0.29 4.90
C GLY A 8 1.91 0.36 4.05
N GLY A 9 2.26 -0.33 2.94
CA GLY A 9 3.29 0.11 2.00
C GLY A 9 2.99 1.47 1.35
N MET A 10 1.72 1.84 1.18
CA MET A 10 1.33 3.15 0.66
C MET A 10 1.84 4.30 1.53
N ASN A 11 1.74 4.20 2.85
CA ASN A 11 2.21 5.27 3.74
C ASN A 11 3.74 5.42 3.70
N VAL A 12 4.46 4.30 3.57
CA VAL A 12 5.92 4.32 3.38
C VAL A 12 6.26 4.99 2.06
N TYR A 13 5.57 4.58 0.98
CA TYR A 13 5.76 5.15 -0.35
C TYR A 13 5.53 6.67 -0.33
N VAL A 14 4.37 7.14 0.12
CA VAL A 14 4.02 8.57 0.10
C VAL A 14 5.00 9.37 0.95
N ARG A 15 5.37 8.86 2.13
CA ARG A 15 6.34 9.52 3.02
C ARG A 15 7.70 9.68 2.34
N ASP A 16 8.26 8.58 1.84
CA ASP A 16 9.61 8.59 1.27
C ASP A 16 9.62 9.34 -0.07
N PHE A 17 8.57 9.18 -0.90
CA PHE A 17 8.41 9.93 -2.14
C PHE A 17 8.34 11.44 -1.90
N ALA A 18 7.51 11.90 -0.97
CA ALA A 18 7.40 13.31 -0.63
C ALA A 18 8.71 13.87 -0.07
N ARG A 19 9.40 13.11 0.78
CA ARG A 19 10.72 13.48 1.31
C ARG A 19 11.76 13.64 0.20
N GLU A 20 11.85 12.68 -0.72
CA GLU A 20 12.82 12.74 -1.81
C GLU A 20 12.52 13.90 -2.77
N LEU A 21 11.24 14.17 -3.09
CA LEU A 21 10.86 15.37 -3.84
C LEU A 21 11.31 16.66 -3.12
N GLY A 22 11.15 16.69 -1.79
CA GLY A 22 11.65 17.75 -0.93
C GLY A 22 13.16 17.98 -1.05
N CYS A 23 13.95 16.90 -1.13
CA CYS A 23 15.40 16.97 -1.40
C CYS A 23 15.74 17.55 -2.78
N TYR A 24 14.84 17.42 -3.77
CA TYR A 24 14.95 18.09 -5.08
C TYR A 24 14.42 19.54 -5.07
N GLY A 25 14.01 20.07 -3.92
CA GLY A 25 13.52 21.44 -3.76
C GLY A 25 12.03 21.62 -4.08
N ILE A 26 11.29 20.53 -4.27
CA ILE A 26 9.84 20.56 -4.54
C ILE A 26 9.10 20.61 -3.21
N GLN A 27 8.17 21.56 -3.05
CA GLN A 27 7.32 21.63 -1.87
C GLN A 27 6.18 20.60 -1.98
N VAL A 28 5.92 19.86 -0.90
CA VAL A 28 4.93 18.77 -0.90
C VAL A 28 4.05 18.84 0.34
N ASP A 29 2.75 19.01 0.11
CA ASP A 29 1.71 18.90 1.13
C ASP A 29 0.98 17.56 0.96
N VAL A 30 1.08 16.71 1.98
CA VAL A 30 0.37 15.43 2.04
C VAL A 30 -0.89 15.61 2.89
N PHE A 31 -2.04 15.64 2.23
CA PHE A 31 -3.33 15.71 2.91
C PHE A 31 -3.83 14.31 3.29
N THR A 32 -4.25 14.15 4.54
CA THR A 32 -4.89 12.92 5.05
C THR A 32 -6.04 13.28 5.97
N ARG A 33 -7.05 12.42 6.04
CA ARG A 33 -8.16 12.60 6.99
C ARG A 33 -7.63 12.49 8.42
N SER A 34 -8.09 13.36 9.29
CA SER A 34 -7.82 13.26 10.72
C SER A 34 -8.48 12.02 11.33
N GLN A 35 -7.80 11.37 12.26
CA GLN A 35 -8.27 10.17 12.96
C GLN A 35 -8.07 10.28 14.48
N ASP A 36 -7.68 11.47 14.94
CA ASP A 36 -7.41 11.79 16.34
C ASP A 36 -7.48 13.32 16.47
N ASP A 37 -8.45 13.85 17.21
CA ASP A 37 -8.65 15.28 17.42
C ASP A 37 -7.55 15.94 18.29
N CYS A 38 -6.78 15.13 19.01
CA CYS A 38 -5.67 15.57 19.82
C CYS A 38 -4.36 15.70 19.01
N GLN A 39 -4.33 15.24 17.76
CA GLN A 39 -3.12 15.30 16.94
C GLN A 39 -2.91 16.69 16.32
N PRO A 40 -1.66 17.13 16.12
CA PRO A 40 -1.39 18.38 15.42
C PRO A 40 -1.96 18.36 14.01
N ARG A 41 -2.68 19.43 13.64
CA ARG A 41 -3.23 19.62 12.29
C ARG A 41 -2.14 19.53 11.23
N VAL A 42 -0.97 20.13 11.46
CA VAL A 42 0.18 20.09 10.55
C VAL A 42 1.36 19.40 11.24
N LYS A 43 1.98 18.43 10.56
CA LYS A 43 3.23 17.79 10.99
C LYS A 43 4.33 18.09 9.98
N HIS A 44 5.48 18.56 10.47
CA HIS A 44 6.63 18.96 9.65
C HIS A 44 7.74 17.90 9.57
N GLU A 45 7.45 16.67 10.01
CA GLU A 45 8.43 15.58 10.12
C GLU A 45 8.63 14.81 8.80
N LEU A 46 8.03 15.27 7.70
CA LEU A 46 8.11 14.60 6.39
C LEU A 46 9.47 14.80 5.70
N GLY A 47 10.24 15.79 6.14
CA GLY A 47 11.53 16.17 5.57
C GLY A 47 11.52 17.59 5.01
N PRO A 48 12.63 18.04 4.40
CA PRO A 48 12.74 19.38 3.82
C PRO A 48 11.62 19.63 2.80
N GLY A 49 10.88 20.74 2.95
CA GLY A 49 9.79 21.10 2.03
C GLY A 49 8.56 20.20 2.06
N GLY A 50 8.51 19.21 2.96
CA GLY A 50 7.39 18.28 3.10
C GLY A 50 6.62 18.49 4.40
N ARG A 51 5.29 18.46 4.34
CA ARG A 51 4.44 18.39 5.54
C ARG A 51 3.21 17.50 5.35
N VAL A 52 2.69 17.01 6.46
CA VAL A 52 1.45 16.23 6.51
C VAL A 52 0.37 17.09 7.15
N ILE A 53 -0.77 17.23 6.48
CA ILE A 53 -1.92 18.03 6.91
C ILE A 53 -3.08 17.08 7.20
N HIS A 54 -3.55 17.10 8.45
CA HIS A 54 -4.73 16.36 8.89
C HIS A 54 -5.95 17.25 8.70
N VAL A 55 -6.89 16.79 7.86
CA VAL A 55 -8.13 17.50 7.57
C VAL A 55 -9.26 16.81 8.33
N ALA A 56 -9.98 17.59 9.14
CA ALA A 56 -11.21 17.13 9.77
C ALA A 56 -12.27 16.92 8.68
N ALA A 57 -12.77 15.69 8.57
CA ALA A 57 -13.82 15.32 7.63
C ALA A 57 -14.58 14.11 8.20
N GLY A 58 -15.77 14.36 8.74
CA GLY A 58 -16.47 13.42 9.60
C GLY A 58 -15.77 13.20 10.95
N PRO A 59 -16.08 12.10 11.67
CA PRO A 59 -15.55 11.84 13.02
C PRO A 59 -14.01 11.76 13.05
N GLU A 60 -13.32 12.49 13.91
CA GLU A 60 -11.85 12.42 14.03
C GLU A 60 -11.38 11.19 14.82
N GLU A 61 -11.84 10.01 14.38
CA GLU A 61 -11.48 8.69 14.90
C GLU A 61 -11.29 7.69 13.74
N PRO A 62 -10.67 6.52 13.99
CA PRO A 62 -10.47 5.51 12.96
C PRO A 62 -11.78 4.84 12.50
N ILE A 63 -12.33 5.27 11.37
CA ILE A 63 -13.54 4.65 10.77
C ILE A 63 -13.21 3.63 9.64
N PRO A 64 -14.12 2.71 9.29
CA PRO A 64 -13.99 1.83 8.13
C PRO A 64 -13.86 2.61 6.81
N VAL A 65 -13.10 2.06 5.85
CA VAL A 65 -12.87 2.71 4.54
C VAL A 65 -14.17 2.98 3.77
N ALA A 66 -15.15 2.09 3.89
CA ALA A 66 -16.47 2.29 3.28
C ALA A 66 -17.19 3.54 3.82
N GLU A 67 -17.01 3.86 5.10
CA GLU A 67 -17.59 5.06 5.71
C GLU A 67 -16.81 6.32 5.34
N VAL A 68 -15.50 6.23 5.09
CA VAL A 68 -14.67 7.35 4.61
C VAL A 68 -15.22 7.92 3.30
N ALA A 69 -15.79 7.08 2.43
CA ALA A 69 -16.37 7.50 1.16
C ALA A 69 -17.51 8.54 1.33
N ASN A 70 -18.16 8.58 2.50
CA ASN A 70 -19.23 9.53 2.78
C ASN A 70 -18.72 10.95 3.08
N TYR A 71 -17.42 11.12 3.32
CA TYR A 71 -16.81 12.38 3.77
C TYR A 71 -15.85 12.99 2.73
N LEU A 72 -15.88 12.53 1.48
CA LEU A 72 -14.95 13.01 0.45
C LEU A 72 -15.18 14.48 0.05
N ASP A 73 -16.44 14.94 0.08
CA ASP A 73 -16.78 16.35 -0.18
C ASP A 73 -16.25 17.25 0.94
N GLU A 74 -16.59 16.94 2.19
CA GLU A 74 -16.10 17.66 3.38
C GLU A 74 -14.56 17.68 3.45
N PHE A 75 -13.91 16.55 3.08
CA PHE A 75 -12.46 16.48 2.99
C PHE A 75 -11.90 17.43 1.92
N ALA A 76 -12.48 17.45 0.72
CA ALA A 76 -12.04 18.34 -0.35
C ALA A 76 -12.21 19.82 0.04
N GLU A 77 -13.34 20.18 0.63
CA GLU A 77 -13.60 21.52 1.17
C GLU A 77 -12.57 21.92 2.23
N GLY A 78 -12.22 21.00 3.14
CA GLY A 78 -11.21 21.24 4.17
C GLY A 78 -9.80 21.43 3.61
N VAL A 79 -9.46 20.75 2.52
CA VAL A 79 -8.19 20.94 1.78
C VAL A 79 -8.15 22.33 1.13
N LEU A 80 -9.23 22.74 0.45
CA LEU A 80 -9.34 24.06 -0.18
C LEU A 80 -9.26 25.18 0.86
N ALA A 81 -10.01 25.07 1.96
CA ALA A 81 -10.00 26.05 3.05
C ALA A 81 -8.62 26.17 3.72
N PHE A 82 -7.88 25.05 3.86
CA PHE A 82 -6.51 25.10 4.36
C PHE A 82 -5.58 25.85 3.41
N ALA A 83 -5.65 25.56 2.11
CA ALA A 83 -4.80 26.20 1.11
C ALA A 83 -5.10 27.72 1.02
N GLU A 84 -6.37 28.10 1.05
CA GLU A 84 -6.79 29.52 1.08
C GLU A 84 -6.24 30.24 2.32
N ALA A 85 -6.38 29.64 3.50
CA ALA A 85 -5.90 30.23 4.75
C ALA A 85 -4.38 30.44 4.79
N GLU A 86 -3.63 29.56 4.14
CA GLU A 86 -2.17 29.65 4.03
C GLU A 86 -1.70 30.48 2.83
N GLY A 87 -2.61 30.89 1.94
CA GLY A 87 -2.29 31.59 0.70
C GLY A 87 -1.47 30.74 -0.28
N ILE A 88 -1.75 29.43 -0.35
CA ILE A 88 -0.99 28.46 -1.14
C ILE A 88 -1.79 28.02 -2.36
N THR A 89 -1.08 27.85 -3.48
CA THR A 89 -1.57 27.24 -4.70
C THR A 89 -0.72 26.02 -5.04
N TYR A 90 -1.32 25.03 -5.69
CA TYR A 90 -0.62 23.82 -6.12
C TYR A 90 -0.52 23.76 -7.63
N ASP A 91 0.60 23.24 -8.14
CA ASP A 91 0.84 23.05 -9.57
C ASP A 91 0.46 21.64 -10.08
N LEU A 92 0.20 20.71 -9.16
CA LEU A 92 -0.03 19.29 -9.43
C LEU A 92 -0.83 18.64 -8.30
N ILE A 93 -1.76 17.74 -8.64
CA ILE A 93 -2.40 16.84 -7.67
C ILE A 93 -1.88 15.43 -7.90
N HIS A 94 -1.18 14.86 -6.93
CA HIS A 94 -0.78 13.45 -6.93
C HIS A 94 -1.66 12.66 -5.97
N SER A 95 -2.64 11.94 -6.53
CA SER A 95 -3.59 11.15 -5.74
C SER A 95 -3.15 9.70 -5.59
N HIS A 96 -3.37 9.16 -4.40
CA HIS A 96 -2.98 7.80 -4.02
C HIS A 96 -4.19 7.03 -3.51
N TYR A 97 -4.50 5.89 -4.14
CA TYR A 97 -5.70 5.09 -3.87
C TYR A 97 -7.01 5.75 -4.34
N TRP A 98 -8.01 4.93 -4.67
CA TRP A 98 -9.20 5.36 -5.43
C TRP A 98 -9.98 6.51 -4.77
N LEU A 99 -10.14 6.51 -3.45
CA LEU A 99 -10.81 7.59 -2.72
C LEU A 99 -10.13 8.95 -2.93
N SER A 100 -8.80 9.00 -2.89
CA SER A 100 -8.06 10.23 -3.14
C SER A 100 -8.12 10.66 -4.61
N GLY A 101 -8.31 9.72 -5.54
CA GLY A 101 -8.58 10.06 -6.94
C GLY A 101 -9.92 10.79 -7.10
N LEU A 102 -10.97 10.34 -6.41
CA LEU A 102 -12.26 11.02 -6.40
C LEU A 102 -12.18 12.41 -5.75
N VAL A 103 -11.35 12.57 -4.72
CA VAL A 103 -11.06 13.90 -4.14
C VAL A 103 -10.30 14.77 -5.12
N ALA A 104 -9.34 14.22 -5.88
CA ALA A 104 -8.56 14.97 -6.86
C ALA A 104 -9.45 15.64 -7.92
N GLU A 105 -10.52 14.96 -8.37
CA GLU A 105 -11.51 15.55 -9.27
C GLU A 105 -12.15 16.81 -8.67
N LYS A 106 -12.53 16.75 -7.39
CA LYS A 106 -13.19 17.85 -6.68
C LYS A 106 -12.24 19.04 -6.55
N LEU A 107 -10.98 18.77 -6.20
CA LEU A 107 -9.93 19.78 -6.10
C LEU A 107 -9.60 20.40 -7.47
N GLN A 108 -9.60 19.60 -8.54
CA GLN A 108 -9.26 20.07 -9.89
C GLN A 108 -10.25 21.12 -10.42
N ARG A 109 -11.49 21.14 -9.91
CA ARG A 109 -12.49 22.17 -10.27
C ARG A 109 -12.07 23.57 -9.84
N GLU A 110 -11.38 23.67 -8.70
CA GLU A 110 -10.86 24.93 -8.16
C GLU A 110 -9.41 25.17 -8.55
N TRP A 111 -8.63 24.10 -8.71
CA TRP A 111 -7.23 24.12 -9.13
C TRP A 111 -7.10 23.44 -10.49
N PRO A 112 -7.14 24.17 -11.62
CA PRO A 112 -7.07 23.60 -12.96
C PRO A 112 -5.65 23.12 -13.29
N VAL A 113 -5.19 22.10 -12.56
CA VAL A 113 -3.86 21.52 -12.61
C VAL A 113 -3.92 20.03 -12.90
N PRO A 114 -2.84 19.42 -13.40
CA PRO A 114 -2.85 18.01 -13.77
C PRO A 114 -3.09 17.08 -12.58
N ILE A 115 -3.80 15.98 -12.82
CA ILE A 115 -3.97 14.84 -11.90
C ILE A 115 -3.03 13.71 -12.31
N VAL A 116 -2.10 13.38 -11.42
CA VAL A 116 -1.31 12.15 -11.47
C VAL A 116 -1.88 11.18 -10.45
N HIS A 117 -2.15 9.93 -10.85
CA HIS A 117 -2.75 8.94 -9.97
C HIS A 117 -1.90 7.68 -9.82
N MET A 118 -1.89 7.09 -8.62
CA MET A 118 -1.31 5.78 -8.35
C MET A 118 -2.26 4.95 -7.48
N TYR A 119 -2.66 3.77 -7.97
CA TYR A 119 -3.71 2.95 -7.35
C TYR A 119 -3.27 2.24 -6.07
N HIS A 120 -2.01 1.80 -5.98
CA HIS A 120 -1.43 0.93 -4.94
C HIS A 120 -2.03 -0.48 -4.83
N THR A 121 -3.33 -0.65 -5.04
CA THR A 121 -4.01 -1.95 -5.12
C THR A 121 -5.29 -1.79 -5.92
N LEU A 122 -5.49 -2.64 -6.93
CA LEU A 122 -6.69 -2.65 -7.78
C LEU A 122 -7.79 -3.54 -7.18
N GLY A 123 -9.04 -3.08 -7.23
CA GLY A 123 -10.22 -3.82 -6.76
C GLY A 123 -10.44 -5.11 -7.54
N HIS A 124 -10.26 -5.09 -8.87
CA HIS A 124 -10.33 -6.30 -9.69
C HIS A 124 -9.29 -7.36 -9.26
N MET A 125 -8.09 -6.94 -8.87
CA MET A 125 -7.07 -7.87 -8.36
C MET A 125 -7.46 -8.48 -7.02
N LYS A 126 -8.13 -7.74 -6.13
CA LYS A 126 -8.70 -8.31 -4.91
C LYS A 126 -9.81 -9.32 -5.22
N ASN A 127 -10.61 -9.09 -6.25
CA ASN A 127 -11.70 -9.99 -6.64
C ASN A 127 -11.21 -11.33 -7.19
N LEU A 128 -10.07 -11.36 -7.89
CA LEU A 128 -9.51 -12.60 -8.46
C LEU A 128 -9.05 -13.61 -7.41
N ILE A 129 -8.66 -13.12 -6.23
CA ILE A 129 -8.11 -13.94 -5.14
C ILE A 129 -9.08 -14.13 -3.98
N ALA A 130 -10.26 -13.50 -4.04
CA ALA A 130 -11.24 -13.51 -2.97
C ALA A 130 -11.75 -14.94 -2.76
N GLN A 131 -11.72 -15.42 -1.51
CA GLN A 131 -12.19 -16.75 -1.15
C GLN A 131 -13.69 -16.76 -0.80
N SER A 132 -14.26 -15.57 -0.59
CA SER A 132 -15.67 -15.37 -0.25
C SER A 132 -16.22 -14.11 -0.92
N ALA A 133 -17.55 -14.01 -1.04
CA ALA A 133 -18.21 -12.83 -1.59
C ALA A 133 -17.92 -11.56 -0.76
N SER A 134 -17.77 -11.71 0.57
CA SER A 134 -17.46 -10.62 1.50
C SER A 134 -16.03 -10.07 1.37
N GLU A 135 -15.10 -10.82 0.78
CA GLU A 135 -13.73 -10.37 0.53
C GLU A 135 -13.59 -9.56 -0.77
N ARG A 136 -14.59 -9.63 -1.64
CA ARG A 136 -14.59 -8.91 -2.91
C ARG A 136 -14.65 -7.41 -2.67
N ALA A 137 -13.93 -6.67 -3.51
CA ALA A 137 -14.06 -5.23 -3.60
C ALA A 137 -15.53 -4.90 -3.94
N PRO A 138 -16.16 -3.99 -3.18
CA PRO A 138 -17.52 -3.56 -3.47
C PRO A 138 -17.60 -2.82 -4.81
N GLN A 139 -18.78 -2.79 -5.41
CA GLN A 139 -18.96 -2.27 -6.78
C GLN A 139 -18.65 -0.77 -6.87
N ASP A 140 -19.04 0.00 -5.85
CA ASP A 140 -18.73 1.43 -5.70
C ASP A 140 -17.23 1.73 -5.81
N ARG A 141 -16.38 0.85 -5.27
CA ARG A 141 -14.93 0.94 -5.42
C ARG A 141 -14.50 0.69 -6.86
N LEU A 142 -15.05 -0.31 -7.54
CA LEU A 142 -14.68 -0.62 -8.93
C LEU A 142 -15.07 0.54 -9.85
N ASP A 143 -16.29 1.07 -9.66
CA ASP A 143 -16.80 2.22 -10.39
C ASP A 143 -15.95 3.46 -10.12
N GLY A 144 -15.58 3.69 -8.85
CA GLY A 144 -14.68 4.78 -8.46
C GLY A 144 -13.27 4.64 -9.05
N GLU A 145 -12.69 3.43 -9.07
CA GLU A 145 -11.39 3.17 -9.71
C GLU A 145 -11.42 3.43 -11.22
N ALA A 146 -12.51 3.04 -11.90
CA ALA A 146 -12.72 3.31 -13.32
C ALA A 146 -12.89 4.82 -13.60
N HIS A 147 -13.70 5.51 -12.80
CA HIS A 147 -13.86 6.97 -12.92
C HIS A 147 -12.54 7.72 -12.73
N VAL A 148 -11.72 7.31 -11.75
CA VAL A 148 -10.39 7.89 -11.53
C VAL A 148 -9.47 7.73 -12.74
N LEU A 149 -9.56 6.61 -13.46
CA LEU A 149 -8.78 6.38 -14.68
C LEU A 149 -9.19 7.33 -15.82
N GLU A 150 -10.49 7.62 -15.91
CA GLU A 150 -11.05 8.53 -16.91
C GLU A 150 -10.55 9.96 -16.70
N ILE A 151 -10.57 10.45 -15.46
CA ILE A 151 -10.22 11.83 -15.12
C ILE A 151 -8.71 12.08 -14.99
N ALA A 152 -7.90 11.05 -14.65
CA ALA A 152 -6.47 11.25 -14.45
C ALA A 152 -5.76 11.61 -15.76
N ASP A 153 -4.89 12.62 -15.71
CA ASP A 153 -4.03 13.01 -16.83
C ASP A 153 -2.92 11.98 -17.05
N ARG A 154 -2.39 11.42 -15.95
CA ARG A 154 -1.42 10.33 -15.95
C ARG A 154 -1.67 9.35 -14.82
N VAL A 155 -1.41 8.08 -15.11
CA VAL A 155 -1.44 7.00 -14.11
C VAL A 155 -0.06 6.38 -14.01
N ILE A 156 0.47 6.34 -12.80
CA ILE A 156 1.71 5.66 -12.47
C ILE A 156 1.40 4.24 -12.03
N ALA A 157 1.95 3.26 -12.76
CA ALA A 157 1.98 1.86 -12.35
C ALA A 157 3.35 1.55 -11.72
N ALA A 158 3.36 0.81 -10.61
CA ALA A 158 4.59 0.38 -9.95
C ALA A 158 5.36 -0.68 -10.75
N THR A 159 4.67 -1.42 -11.63
CA THR A 159 5.25 -2.50 -12.42
C THR A 159 4.58 -2.62 -13.79
N ALA A 160 5.26 -3.25 -14.74
CA ALA A 160 4.67 -3.60 -16.04
C ALA A 160 3.47 -4.57 -15.90
N ALA A 161 3.46 -5.40 -14.84
CA ALA A 161 2.32 -6.27 -14.56
C ALA A 161 1.08 -5.47 -14.13
N GLU A 162 1.25 -4.43 -13.30
CA GLU A 162 0.15 -3.53 -12.92
C GLU A 162 -0.33 -2.70 -14.11
N GLU A 163 0.57 -2.23 -14.97
CA GLU A 163 0.21 -1.57 -16.24
C GLU A 163 -0.68 -2.48 -17.10
N GLN A 164 -0.29 -3.74 -17.29
CA GLN A 164 -1.10 -4.70 -18.04
C GLN A 164 -2.46 -4.95 -17.36
N GLN A 165 -2.51 -5.04 -16.03
CA GLN A 165 -3.77 -5.19 -15.28
C GLN A 165 -4.71 -3.99 -15.48
N LEU A 166 -4.18 -2.77 -15.53
CA LEU A 166 -4.97 -1.57 -15.84
C LEU A 166 -5.56 -1.63 -17.26
N VAL A 167 -4.79 -2.13 -18.24
CA VAL A 167 -5.29 -2.32 -19.61
C VAL A 167 -6.35 -3.43 -19.67
N ASP A 168 -6.08 -4.58 -19.05
CA ASP A 168 -6.93 -5.77 -19.18
C ASP A 168 -8.25 -5.63 -18.42
N PHE A 169 -8.23 -5.05 -17.21
CA PHE A 169 -9.40 -4.99 -16.33
C PHE A 169 -10.14 -3.65 -16.36
N TYR A 170 -9.44 -2.55 -16.66
CA TYR A 170 -10.02 -1.20 -16.66
C TYR A 170 -10.00 -0.55 -18.04
N HIS A 171 -9.53 -1.26 -19.08
CA HIS A 171 -9.45 -0.75 -20.45
C HIS A 171 -8.70 0.59 -20.55
N ALA A 172 -7.66 0.74 -19.73
CA ALA A 172 -6.85 1.95 -19.69
C ALA A 172 -6.23 2.28 -21.04
N ASP A 173 -6.27 3.57 -21.41
CA ASP A 173 -5.46 4.10 -22.50
C ASP A 173 -3.97 4.03 -22.12
N ALA A 174 -3.22 3.18 -22.82
CA ALA A 174 -1.78 3.02 -22.63
C ALA A 174 -1.01 4.35 -22.75
N ALA A 175 -1.53 5.34 -23.48
CA ALA A 175 -0.90 6.66 -23.56
C ALA A 175 -0.86 7.40 -22.21
N LYS A 176 -1.82 7.13 -21.31
CA LYS A 176 -1.88 7.71 -19.95
C LYS A 176 -0.98 6.97 -18.95
N LEU A 177 -0.66 5.70 -19.20
CA LEU A 177 0.06 4.85 -18.25
C LEU A 177 1.58 5.07 -18.30
N ARG A 178 2.23 5.10 -17.15
CA ARG A 178 3.70 5.09 -17.04
C ARG A 178 4.15 4.15 -15.94
N VAL A 179 5.02 3.21 -16.27
CA VAL A 179 5.67 2.34 -15.29
C VAL A 179 6.80 3.10 -14.61
N ILE A 180 6.64 3.40 -13.32
CA ILE A 180 7.68 4.01 -12.47
C ILE A 180 7.79 3.17 -11.20
N PRO A 181 8.79 2.28 -11.11
CA PRO A 181 8.96 1.43 -9.95
C PRO A 181 9.30 2.23 -8.69
N PRO A 182 8.68 1.90 -7.53
CA PRO A 182 9.07 2.49 -6.26
C PRO A 182 10.50 2.09 -5.87
N GLY A 183 11.19 2.99 -5.18
CA GLY A 183 12.50 2.72 -4.59
C GLY A 183 12.44 2.18 -3.17
N VAL A 184 13.61 1.92 -2.61
CA VAL A 184 13.82 1.66 -1.18
C VAL A 184 14.85 2.65 -0.64
N ASP A 185 14.79 2.95 0.64
CA ASP A 185 15.81 3.73 1.34
C ASP A 185 17.15 2.97 1.33
N PRO A 186 18.19 3.44 0.63
CA PRO A 186 19.47 2.73 0.52
C PRO A 186 20.29 2.77 1.80
N GLU A 187 20.08 3.74 2.70
CA GLU A 187 20.73 3.75 4.01
C GLU A 187 20.18 2.61 4.88
N ARG A 188 18.90 2.29 4.72
CA ARG A 188 18.25 1.19 5.42
C ARG A 188 18.42 -0.17 4.73
N PHE A 189 18.29 -0.19 3.41
CA PHE A 189 18.30 -1.39 2.58
C PHE A 189 19.56 -1.41 1.71
N HIS A 190 20.65 -1.89 2.30
CA HIS A 190 21.92 -2.11 1.62
C HIS A 190 22.43 -3.52 1.90
N PRO A 191 23.27 -4.09 1.01
CA PRO A 191 23.89 -5.38 1.24
C PRO A 191 24.73 -5.36 2.53
N ILE A 192 24.55 -6.39 3.36
CA ILE A 192 25.38 -6.67 4.52
C ILE A 192 25.87 -8.12 4.47
N GLU A 193 26.93 -8.43 5.21
CA GLU A 193 27.45 -9.78 5.34
C GLU A 193 26.38 -10.75 5.86
N SER A 194 26.10 -11.81 5.09
CA SER A 194 25.03 -12.78 5.38
C SER A 194 25.18 -13.41 6.76
N LYS A 195 26.42 -13.75 7.17
CA LYS A 195 26.70 -14.30 8.50
C LYS A 195 26.36 -13.31 9.62
N ALA A 196 26.61 -12.01 9.41
CA ALA A 196 26.27 -10.98 10.38
C ALA A 196 24.75 -10.77 10.48
N ALA A 197 24.05 -10.77 9.33
CA ALA A 197 22.59 -10.69 9.28
C ALA A 197 21.94 -11.87 10.04
N LYS A 198 22.34 -13.11 9.75
CA LYS A 198 21.80 -14.32 10.40
C LYS A 198 22.00 -14.29 11.92
N ARG A 199 23.19 -13.91 12.39
CA ARG A 199 23.48 -13.75 13.84
C ARG A 199 22.57 -12.71 14.50
N LYS A 200 22.28 -11.62 13.80
CA LYS A 200 21.46 -10.52 14.34
C LYS A 200 19.98 -10.89 14.47
N VAL A 201 19.43 -11.66 13.52
CA VAL A 201 18.02 -12.05 13.51
C VAL A 201 17.76 -13.32 14.33
N GLY A 202 18.81 -14.10 14.65
CA GLY A 202 18.69 -15.28 15.51
C GLY A 202 18.00 -16.46 14.83
N ILE A 203 17.93 -16.51 13.49
CA ILE A 203 17.35 -17.63 12.74
C ILE A 203 18.30 -18.83 12.88
N PRO A 204 17.91 -19.91 13.57
CA PRO A 204 18.82 -20.97 14.00
C PRO A 204 19.11 -22.00 12.90
N CYS A 205 18.58 -21.83 11.69
CA CYS A 205 18.50 -22.89 10.71
C CYS A 205 19.36 -22.60 9.47
N GLY A 206 20.20 -23.56 9.09
CA GLY A 206 20.61 -23.76 7.70
C GLY A 206 21.70 -22.85 7.09
N ASP A 207 22.43 -23.41 6.14
CA ASP A 207 23.30 -22.63 5.25
C ASP A 207 22.46 -21.73 4.33
N ALA A 208 21.21 -22.11 4.03
CA ALA A 208 20.27 -21.38 3.18
C ALA A 208 18.96 -21.01 3.90
N ASN A 209 18.48 -19.78 3.68
CA ASN A 209 17.22 -19.28 4.23
C ASN A 209 16.36 -18.71 3.10
N ILE A 210 15.11 -19.17 3.03
CA ILE A 210 14.04 -18.54 2.26
C ILE A 210 13.27 -17.65 3.22
N LEU A 211 13.10 -16.39 2.87
CA LEU A 211 12.46 -15.40 3.74
C LEU A 211 11.24 -14.79 3.03
N PHE A 212 10.10 -14.82 3.71
CA PHE A 212 8.93 -14.03 3.40
C PHE A 212 8.73 -12.98 4.49
N VAL A 213 8.54 -11.71 4.10
CA VAL A 213 8.16 -10.62 5.02
C VAL A 213 6.97 -9.89 4.41
N GLY A 214 5.84 -9.88 5.10
CA GLY A 214 4.63 -9.23 4.59
C GLY A 214 3.42 -9.43 5.49
N ARG A 215 2.31 -8.74 5.16
CA ARG A 215 1.02 -8.98 5.83
C ARG A 215 0.52 -10.40 5.52
N ILE A 216 -0.17 -11.00 6.47
CA ILE A 216 -0.73 -12.35 6.34
C ILE A 216 -2.14 -12.21 5.79
N GLU A 217 -2.20 -12.06 4.46
CA GLU A 217 -3.43 -11.90 3.69
C GLU A 217 -3.36 -12.84 2.49
N PRO A 218 -4.50 -13.38 2.00
CA PRO A 218 -4.51 -14.27 0.83
C PRO A 218 -3.76 -13.71 -0.39
N LEU A 219 -3.84 -12.39 -0.63
CA LEU A 219 -3.14 -11.71 -1.73
C LEU A 219 -1.62 -11.83 -1.69
N LYS A 220 -1.04 -12.14 -0.52
CA LYS A 220 0.40 -12.27 -0.38
C LYS A 220 0.92 -13.67 -0.73
N GLY A 221 0.04 -14.63 -0.98
CA GLY A 221 0.39 -15.92 -1.58
C GLY A 221 1.28 -16.80 -0.70
N VAL A 222 1.19 -16.68 0.62
CA VAL A 222 1.97 -17.52 1.56
C VAL A 222 1.62 -18.99 1.39
N ASP A 223 0.38 -19.31 1.06
CA ASP A 223 -0.05 -20.67 0.72
C ASP A 223 0.63 -21.24 -0.52
N THR A 224 0.83 -20.41 -1.55
CA THR A 224 1.58 -20.77 -2.76
C THR A 224 3.02 -21.10 -2.39
N LEU A 225 3.64 -20.32 -1.50
CA LEU A 225 4.98 -20.58 -0.99
C LEU A 225 5.04 -21.91 -0.22
N LEU A 226 4.07 -22.21 0.65
CA LEU A 226 4.01 -23.48 1.37
C LEU A 226 3.87 -24.66 0.39
N ARG A 227 2.95 -24.58 -0.58
CA ARG A 227 2.79 -25.64 -1.60
C ARG A 227 4.05 -25.85 -2.42
N ALA A 228 4.76 -24.78 -2.77
CA ALA A 228 6.03 -24.87 -3.49
C ALA A 228 7.10 -25.60 -2.64
N MET A 229 7.17 -25.33 -1.33
CA MET A 229 8.10 -26.04 -0.44
C MET A 229 7.80 -27.54 -0.34
N SER A 230 6.52 -27.93 -0.25
CA SER A 230 6.12 -29.35 -0.25
C SER A 230 6.53 -30.04 -1.57
N ILE A 231 6.31 -29.40 -2.72
CA ILE A 231 6.74 -29.94 -4.03
C ILE A 231 8.28 -30.10 -4.08
N LEU A 232 9.03 -29.15 -3.54
CA LEU A 232 10.50 -29.24 -3.48
C LEU A 232 10.96 -30.37 -2.56
N GLN A 233 10.30 -30.56 -1.41
CA GLN A 233 10.59 -31.65 -0.48
C GLN A 233 10.36 -33.02 -1.12
N GLU A 234 9.30 -33.17 -1.90
CA GLU A 234 8.98 -34.44 -2.60
C GLU A 234 9.91 -34.70 -3.79
N ARG A 235 10.14 -33.70 -4.65
CA ARG A 235 10.79 -33.90 -5.95
C ARG A 235 12.29 -33.63 -5.92
N HIS A 236 12.75 -32.78 -5.00
CA HIS A 236 14.13 -32.30 -4.92
C HIS A 236 14.63 -32.21 -3.46
N PRO A 237 14.55 -33.30 -2.66
CA PRO A 237 14.89 -33.26 -1.23
C PRO A 237 16.33 -32.81 -0.96
N ASP A 238 17.27 -33.16 -1.84
CA ASP A 238 18.67 -32.75 -1.71
C ASP A 238 18.86 -31.23 -1.92
N ALA A 239 18.02 -30.59 -2.73
CA ALA A 239 18.12 -29.15 -3.03
C ALA A 239 17.68 -28.26 -1.86
N ILE A 240 16.79 -28.77 -1.00
CA ILE A 240 16.30 -28.05 0.18
C ILE A 240 16.93 -28.53 1.49
N LYS A 241 17.88 -29.46 1.43
CA LYS A 241 18.57 -29.97 2.60
C LYS A 241 19.28 -28.81 3.34
N GLY A 242 18.94 -28.63 4.61
CA GLY A 242 19.47 -27.52 5.40
C GLY A 242 18.95 -26.14 4.98
N THR A 243 17.81 -26.07 4.27
CA THR A 243 17.09 -24.82 4.00
C THR A 243 16.02 -24.59 5.05
N CYS A 244 15.85 -23.34 5.48
CA CYS A 244 14.75 -22.92 6.33
C CYS A 244 13.84 -21.93 5.62
N LEU A 245 12.52 -22.07 5.78
CA LEU A 245 11.55 -21.06 5.39
C LEU A 245 11.13 -20.24 6.61
N ALA A 246 11.48 -18.95 6.64
CA ALA A 246 11.00 -18.00 7.63
C ALA A 246 9.87 -17.14 7.05
N ILE A 247 8.71 -17.15 7.69
CA ILE A 247 7.56 -16.31 7.34
C ILE A 247 7.37 -15.29 8.47
N ILE A 248 7.58 -14.02 8.16
CA ILE A 248 7.44 -12.90 9.11
C ILE A 248 6.24 -12.06 8.69
N GLY A 249 5.22 -12.02 9.56
CA GLY A 249 4.00 -11.30 9.28
C GLY A 249 2.91 -11.60 10.31
N GLY A 250 1.85 -10.81 10.27
CA GLY A 250 0.70 -10.90 11.18
C GLY A 250 0.79 -9.85 12.29
N ASP A 251 -0.35 -9.57 12.91
CA ASP A 251 -0.42 -8.68 14.06
C ASP A 251 -0.54 -9.53 15.33
N PRO A 252 0.53 -9.69 16.13
CA PRO A 252 0.48 -10.49 17.35
C PRO A 252 -0.43 -9.87 18.43
N TRP A 253 -0.89 -8.63 18.24
CA TRP A 253 -1.73 -7.87 19.18
C TRP A 253 -3.21 -7.86 18.79
N ASN A 254 -3.59 -8.48 17.68
CA ASN A 254 -4.98 -8.59 17.27
C ASN A 254 -5.62 -9.84 17.89
N GLU A 255 -6.65 -9.67 18.72
CA GLU A 255 -7.33 -10.74 19.45
C GLU A 255 -8.22 -11.62 18.53
N ASP A 256 -8.68 -11.06 17.41
CA ASP A 256 -9.26 -11.86 16.33
C ASP A 256 -8.14 -12.65 15.67
N ARG A 257 -8.05 -13.96 15.97
CA ARG A 257 -7.17 -14.89 15.28
C ARG A 257 -7.33 -14.67 13.78
N ASP A 258 -6.32 -14.10 13.13
CA ASP A 258 -6.28 -13.91 11.68
C ASP A 258 -6.66 -15.24 11.02
N SER A 259 -7.86 -15.32 10.44
CA SER A 259 -8.42 -16.55 9.85
C SER A 259 -7.45 -17.14 8.83
N GLU A 260 -6.72 -16.26 8.14
CA GLU A 260 -5.67 -16.62 7.20
C GLU A 260 -4.46 -17.27 7.89
N MET A 261 -4.01 -16.78 9.04
CA MET A 261 -2.91 -17.42 9.78
C MET A 261 -3.30 -18.84 10.23
N ALA A 262 -4.52 -19.01 10.75
CA ALA A 262 -5.02 -20.32 11.14
C ALA A 262 -5.10 -21.27 9.92
N ARG A 263 -5.61 -20.77 8.78
CA ARG A 263 -5.65 -21.52 7.51
C ARG A 263 -4.25 -21.94 7.05
N LEU A 264 -3.27 -21.04 7.11
CA LEU A 264 -1.89 -21.32 6.70
C LEU A 264 -1.20 -22.32 7.64
N GLN A 265 -1.48 -22.27 8.95
CA GLN A 265 -0.99 -23.26 9.91
C GLN A 265 -1.58 -24.65 9.65
N GLN A 266 -2.87 -24.72 9.33
CA GLN A 266 -3.51 -25.98 8.93
C GLN A 266 -2.91 -26.51 7.62
N LEU A 267 -2.77 -25.65 6.60
CA LEU A 267 -2.15 -26.02 5.33
C LEU A 267 -0.72 -26.53 5.51
N ARG A 268 0.07 -25.90 6.40
CA ARG A 268 1.42 -26.38 6.74
C ARG A 268 1.39 -27.81 7.30
N ALA A 269 0.45 -28.10 8.20
CA ALA A 269 0.29 -29.44 8.77
C ALA A 269 -0.16 -30.47 7.72
N ASP A 270 -1.10 -30.08 6.85
CA ASP A 270 -1.61 -30.95 5.77
C ASP A 270 -0.53 -31.29 4.73
N LEU A 271 0.44 -30.39 4.53
CA LEU A 271 1.55 -30.55 3.60
C LEU A 271 2.80 -31.20 4.23
N ASP A 272 2.78 -31.53 5.53
CA ASP A 272 3.91 -32.10 6.28
C ASP A 272 5.22 -31.29 6.19
N ILE A 273 5.09 -29.95 6.24
CA ILE A 273 6.22 -29.02 6.23
C ILE A 273 6.56 -28.64 7.67
N HIS A 274 7.81 -28.89 8.08
CA HIS A 274 8.32 -28.61 9.44
C HIS A 274 9.23 -27.38 9.49
#